data_AF-A0A950VN85-F1
#
_entry.id   AF-A0A950VN85-F1
#
_cell.length_a   1.000
_cell.length_b   1.000
_cell.length_c   1.000
_cell.angle_alpha   90.00
_cell.angle_beta   90.00
_cell.angle_gamma   90.00
#
_symmetry.space_group_name_H-M   'P 1'
#
loop_
_entity.id
_entity.type
_entity.pdbx_description
1 polymer ?
#
loop_
_entity_poly.entity_id
_entity_poly.type
_entity_poly.pdbx_seq_one_letter_code
_entity_poly.pdbx_strand_id
1 'polypeptide(L)'
;MVTGLRRLTTRLPHPLLLAVCYPMAVAAWCLFVLPYRLLSRSRHCPAWMHQLPLKQYADYPFGVLLNDQFDRFSAPIERRYSRDQVRHWLEDAGLQEVTVAPFSGWLGYGRKPEKRAFLEA
;
A
#
# COMPACT_ATOMS: atom_id res chain seq x y z
N MET A 1 9.85 -10.96 -9.89
CA MET A 1 10.82 -9.93 -10.32
C MET A 1 11.26 -9.01 -9.17
N VAL A 2 10.36 -8.37 -8.41
CA VAL A 2 10.74 -7.47 -7.27
C VAL A 2 11.55 -8.18 -6.18
N THR A 3 11.27 -9.45 -5.87
CA THR A 3 11.96 -10.21 -4.81
C THR A 3 13.44 -10.47 -5.10
N GLY A 4 13.84 -10.54 -6.38
CA GLY A 4 15.25 -10.74 -6.78
C GLY A 4 16.06 -9.45 -6.70
N LEU A 5 15.50 -8.35 -7.20
CA LEU A 5 16.10 -7.02 -7.14
C LEU A 5 16.31 -6.56 -5.69
N ARG A 6 15.41 -6.96 -4.80
CA ARG A 6 15.48 -6.67 -3.36
C ARG A 6 16.73 -7.18 -2.67
N ARG A 7 17.28 -8.34 -3.04
CA ARG A 7 18.53 -8.84 -2.42
C ARG A 7 19.71 -7.89 -2.65
N LEU A 8 19.67 -7.14 -3.75
CA LEU A 8 20.67 -6.15 -4.12
C LEU A 8 20.33 -4.79 -3.49
N THR A 9 19.08 -4.35 -3.58
CA THR A 9 18.69 -3.01 -3.11
C THR A 9 18.72 -2.87 -1.59
N THR A 10 18.47 -3.93 -0.83
CA THR A 10 18.48 -3.89 0.64
C THR A 10 19.88 -3.84 1.23
N ARG A 11 20.91 -4.03 0.40
CA ARG A 11 22.33 -3.89 0.78
C ARG A 11 22.93 -2.56 0.32
N LEU A 12 22.19 -1.76 -0.44
CA LEU A 12 22.64 -0.44 -0.87
C LEU A 12 22.54 0.56 0.29
N PRO A 13 23.54 1.44 0.47
CA PRO A 13 23.38 2.65 1.28
C PRO A 13 22.16 3.46 0.82
N HIS A 14 21.37 3.97 1.76
CA HIS A 14 20.16 4.72 1.48
C HIS A 14 20.31 5.85 0.43
N PRO A 15 21.42 6.63 0.38
CA PRO A 15 21.57 7.66 -0.65
C PRO A 15 21.64 7.09 -2.07
N LEU A 16 22.31 5.95 -2.28
CA LEU A 16 22.38 5.30 -3.58
C LEU A 16 21.03 4.71 -3.97
N LEU A 17 20.32 4.13 -3.02
CA LEU A 17 18.98 3.63 -3.26
C LEU A 17 18.02 4.76 -3.66
N LEU A 18 18.11 5.91 -2.99
CA LEU A 18 17.31 7.08 -3.32
C LEU A 18 17.63 7.60 -4.73
N ALA A 19 18.92 7.63 -5.12
CA ALA A 19 19.34 8.02 -6.46
C ALA A 19 18.78 7.09 -7.56
N VAL A 20 18.54 5.82 -7.26
CA VAL A 20 17.86 4.88 -8.18
C VAL A 20 16.34 5.08 -8.15
N CYS A 21 15.75 5.26 -6.97
CA CYS A 21 14.29 5.40 -6.82
C CYS A 21 13.76 6.70 -7.45
N TYR A 22 14.55 7.78 -7.41
CA TYR A 22 14.14 9.08 -7.93
C TYR A 22 13.79 9.07 -9.43
N PRO A 23 14.68 8.68 -10.37
CA PRO A 23 14.34 8.62 -11.79
C PRO A 23 13.22 7.63 -12.09
N MET A 24 13.12 6.52 -11.34
CA MET A 24 12.01 5.59 -11.46
C MET A 24 10.67 6.24 -11.07
N ALA A 25 10.64 6.97 -9.95
CA ALA A 25 9.46 7.70 -9.50
C ALA A 25 9.08 8.81 -10.48
N VAL A 26 10.06 9.55 -11.03
CA VAL A 26 9.82 10.55 -12.08
C VAL A 26 9.20 9.92 -13.32
N ALA A 27 9.76 8.80 -13.80
CA ALA A 27 9.21 8.08 -14.95
C ALA A 27 7.77 7.61 -14.70
N ALA A 28 7.51 6.99 -13.56
CA ALA A 28 6.17 6.56 -13.17
C ALA A 28 5.19 7.73 -13.06
N TRP A 29 5.64 8.86 -12.50
CA TRP A 29 4.84 10.07 -12.38
C TRP A 29 4.49 10.63 -13.76
N CYS A 30 5.48 10.79 -14.65
CA CYS A 30 5.27 11.31 -16.01
C CYS A 30 4.39 10.40 -16.87
N LEU A 31 4.51 9.07 -16.73
CA LEU A 31 3.76 8.12 -17.55
C LEU A 31 2.32 7.90 -17.09
N PHE A 32 2.06 7.97 -15.78
CA PHE A 32 0.77 7.56 -15.23
C PHE A 32 0.05 8.66 -14.45
N VAL A 33 0.77 9.38 -13.58
CA VAL A 33 0.17 10.36 -12.68
C VAL A 33 -0.11 11.69 -13.39
N LEU A 34 0.85 12.19 -14.15
CA LEU A 34 0.73 13.44 -14.88
C LEU A 34 -0.39 13.41 -15.93
N PRO A 35 -0.50 12.38 -16.81
CA PRO A 35 -1.59 12.31 -17.78
C PRO A 35 -2.95 12.25 -17.08
N TYR A 36 -3.06 11.50 -15.98
CA TYR A 36 -4.27 11.45 -15.19
C TYR A 36 -4.64 12.82 -14.61
N ARG A 37 -3.70 13.56 -14.01
CA ARG A 37 -3.96 14.89 -13.44
C ARG A 37 -4.39 15.93 -14.48
N LEU A 38 -3.84 15.86 -15.69
CA LEU A 38 -4.14 16.82 -16.74
C LEU A 38 -5.54 16.59 -17.33
N LEU A 39 -5.89 15.33 -17.57
CA LEU A 39 -7.11 14.97 -18.28
C LEU A 39 -8.33 14.77 -17.35
N SER A 40 -8.12 14.40 -16.08
CA SER A 40 -9.22 14.26 -15.11
C SER A 40 -9.93 15.58 -14.79
N ARG A 41 -9.29 16.71 -15.10
CA ARG A 41 -9.88 18.05 -14.98
C ARG A 41 -10.81 18.43 -16.13
N SER A 42 -10.79 17.66 -17.23
CA SER A 42 -11.66 17.90 -18.38
C SER A 42 -13.00 17.19 -18.22
N ARG A 43 -14.08 17.84 -18.70
CA ARG A 43 -15.41 17.20 -18.82
C ARG A 43 -15.43 15.99 -19.75
N HIS A 44 -14.39 15.81 -20.56
CA HIS A 44 -14.27 14.73 -21.55
C HIS A 44 -13.28 13.63 -21.12
N CYS A 45 -13.01 13.48 -19.81
CA CYS A 45 -12.14 12.43 -19.31
C CYS A 45 -12.67 11.05 -19.73
N PRO A 46 -11.93 10.29 -20.56
CA PRO A 46 -12.35 8.95 -20.96
C PRO A 46 -12.45 8.00 -19.75
N ALA A 47 -13.48 7.16 -19.68
CA ALA A 47 -13.71 6.28 -18.54
C ALA A 47 -12.52 5.34 -18.23
N TRP A 48 -11.77 4.91 -19.24
CA TRP A 48 -10.59 4.05 -19.08
C TRP A 48 -9.46 4.72 -18.29
N MET A 49 -9.44 6.06 -18.20
CA MET A 49 -8.44 6.77 -17.39
C MET A 49 -8.54 6.45 -15.91
N HIS A 50 -9.73 6.09 -15.43
CA HIS A 50 -9.90 5.61 -14.06
C HIS A 50 -9.32 4.20 -13.84
N GLN A 51 -8.79 3.55 -14.87
CA GLN A 51 -8.07 2.28 -14.76
C GLN A 51 -6.55 2.47 -14.85
N LEU A 52 -6.06 3.71 -15.04
CA LEU A 52 -4.62 3.97 -15.08
C LEU A 52 -3.95 3.52 -13.78
N PRO A 53 -2.81 2.79 -13.87
CA PRO A 53 -1.98 2.50 -12.73
C PRO A 53 -1.60 3.79 -12.00
N LEU A 54 -1.37 3.71 -10.68
CA LEU A 54 -0.84 4.83 -9.90
C LEU A 54 -1.70 6.12 -9.91
N LYS A 55 -2.92 6.11 -10.47
CA LYS A 55 -3.81 7.29 -10.48
C LYS A 55 -4.05 7.87 -9.09
N GLN A 56 -4.02 7.03 -8.04
CA GLN A 56 -4.20 7.44 -6.65
C GLN A 56 -3.15 8.48 -6.21
N TYR A 57 -1.95 8.47 -6.79
CA TYR A 57 -0.89 9.43 -6.48
C TYR A 57 -1.16 10.82 -7.09
N ALA A 58 -2.20 10.98 -7.90
CA ALA A 58 -2.60 12.28 -8.43
C ALA A 58 -3.05 13.27 -7.35
N ASP A 59 -3.58 12.73 -6.24
CA ASP A 59 -4.11 13.48 -5.11
C ASP A 59 -3.04 13.75 -4.03
N TYR A 60 -1.81 13.26 -4.23
CA TYR A 60 -0.71 13.38 -3.27
C TYR A 60 0.49 14.14 -3.86
N PRO A 61 1.34 14.76 -3.02
CA PRO A 61 2.63 15.29 -3.44
C PRO A 61 3.53 14.19 -4.04
N PHE A 62 4.42 14.55 -4.98
CA PHE A 62 5.37 13.62 -5.61
C PHE A 62 6.20 12.82 -4.58
N GLY A 63 6.53 13.44 -3.44
CA GLY A 63 7.26 12.78 -2.35
C GLY A 63 6.59 11.51 -1.83
N VAL A 64 5.26 11.39 -1.89
CA VAL A 64 4.56 10.17 -1.48
C VAL A 64 4.86 9.02 -2.43
N LEU A 65 4.85 9.26 -3.75
CA LEU A 65 5.23 8.25 -4.75
C LEU A 65 6.69 7.84 -4.59
N LEU A 66 7.59 8.81 -4.37
CA LEU A 66 9.00 8.55 -4.17
C LEU A 66 9.26 7.70 -2.92
N ASN A 67 8.63 8.06 -1.80
CA ASN A 67 8.78 7.34 -0.53
C ASN A 67 8.24 5.91 -0.64
N ASP A 68 7.04 5.72 -1.22
CA ASP A 68 6.48 4.38 -1.43
C ASP A 68 7.39 3.51 -2.31
N GLN A 69 8.03 4.11 -3.32
CA GLN A 69 8.98 3.39 -4.18
C GLN A 69 10.24 3.03 -3.40
N PHE A 70 10.77 3.96 -2.60
CA PHE A 70 11.94 3.76 -1.75
C PHE A 70 11.70 2.66 -0.71
N ASP A 71 10.60 2.72 0.02
CA ASP A 71 10.22 1.74 1.05
C ASP A 71 10.10 0.33 0.48
N ARG A 72 9.58 0.20 -0.74
CA ARG A 72 9.52 -1.09 -1.45
C ARG A 72 10.89 -1.68 -1.75
N PHE A 73 11.93 -0.88 -1.92
CA PHE A 73 13.27 -1.36 -2.23
C PHE A 73 14.23 -1.38 -1.04
N SER A 74 13.97 -0.58 0.01
CA SER A 74 14.77 -0.53 1.24
C SER A 74 14.35 -1.62 2.22
N ALA A 75 13.08 -2.01 2.25
CA ALA A 75 12.58 -3.02 3.18
C ALA A 75 13.08 -4.44 2.83
N PRO A 76 13.78 -5.14 3.75
CA PRO A 76 14.37 -6.45 3.49
C PRO A 76 13.35 -7.58 3.40
N ILE A 77 12.13 -7.38 3.90
CA ILE A 77 11.06 -8.37 3.94
C ILE A 77 9.80 -7.74 3.33
N GLU A 78 9.07 -8.50 2.52
CA GLU A 78 7.70 -8.18 2.12
C GLU A 78 6.90 -9.46 2.32
N ARG A 79 5.84 -9.36 3.12
CA ARG A 79 4.88 -10.43 3.32
C ARG A 79 3.55 -9.95 2.74
N ARG A 80 3.01 -10.71 1.81
CA ARG A 80 1.66 -10.49 1.28
C ARG A 80 0.75 -11.49 1.96
N TYR A 81 -0.23 -10.98 2.69
CA TYR A 81 -1.18 -11.79 3.43
C TYR A 81 -2.48 -11.91 2.64
N SER A 82 -3.10 -13.08 2.68
CA SER A 82 -4.46 -13.26 2.16
C SER A 82 -5.47 -12.64 3.11
N ARG A 83 -6.69 -12.42 2.61
CA ARG A 83 -7.82 -11.98 3.43
C ARG A 83 -8.03 -12.91 4.63
N ASP A 84 -7.93 -14.21 4.42
CA ASP A 84 -8.17 -15.21 5.45
C ASP A 84 -7.05 -15.25 6.50
N GLN A 85 -5.80 -14.99 6.10
CA GLN A 85 -4.70 -14.85 7.06
C GLN A 85 -4.92 -13.65 7.99
N VAL A 86 -5.36 -12.51 7.44
CA VAL A 86 -5.67 -11.33 8.26
C VAL A 86 -6.88 -11.59 9.16
N ARG A 87 -7.90 -12.31 8.68
CA ARG A 87 -9.03 -12.73 9.51
C ARG A 87 -8.56 -13.59 10.69
N HIS A 88 -7.79 -14.64 10.41
CA HIS A 88 -7.32 -15.56 11.45
C HIS A 88 -6.52 -14.83 12.53
N TRP A 89 -5.68 -13.85 12.17
CA TRP A 89 -4.99 -13.05 13.19
C TRP A 89 -5.91 -12.32 14.16
N LEU A 90 -7.03 -11.79 13.67
CA LEU A 90 -8.00 -11.08 14.50
C LEU A 90 -8.78 -12.08 15.39
N GLU A 91 -9.13 -13.24 14.85
CA GLU A 91 -9.81 -14.33 15.58
C GLU A 91 -8.88 -14.95 16.64
N ASP A 92 -7.63 -15.23 16.29
CA ASP A 92 -6.58 -15.75 17.19
C ASP A 92 -6.25 -14.75 18.32
N ALA A 93 -6.40 -13.44 18.05
CA ALA A 93 -6.31 -12.39 19.05
C ALA A 93 -7.54 -12.30 19.98
N GLY A 94 -8.55 -13.14 19.77
CA GLY A 94 -9.77 -13.21 20.57
C GLY A 94 -10.82 -12.16 20.22
N LEU A 95 -10.72 -11.50 19.05
CA LEU A 95 -11.76 -10.59 18.59
C LEU A 95 -12.95 -11.39 18.04
N GLN A 96 -14.15 -10.84 18.26
CA GLN A 96 -15.42 -11.37 17.75
C GLN A 96 -15.93 -10.50 16.60
N GLU A 97 -16.90 -11.02 15.83
CA GLU A 97 -17.52 -10.26 14.72
C GLU A 97 -16.47 -9.70 13.73
N VAL A 98 -15.46 -10.51 13.43
CA VAL A 98 -14.31 -10.11 12.60
C VAL A 98 -14.73 -9.89 11.15
N THR A 99 -14.38 -8.73 10.62
CA THR A 99 -14.54 -8.42 9.20
C THR A 99 -13.21 -7.95 8.61
N VAL A 100 -12.94 -8.42 7.39
CA VAL A 100 -11.79 -7.99 6.58
C VAL A 100 -12.29 -7.53 5.22
N ALA A 101 -12.01 -6.28 4.88
CA ALA A 101 -12.44 -5.62 3.65
C ALA A 101 -11.23 -5.21 2.77
N PRO A 102 -11.36 -5.23 1.44
CA PRO A 102 -10.33 -4.75 0.54
C PRO A 102 -10.27 -3.20 0.54
N PHE A 103 -9.05 -2.66 0.59
CA PHE A 103 -8.73 -1.24 0.36
C PHE A 103 -7.37 -1.15 -0.37
N SER A 104 -6.50 -0.17 -0.05
CA SER A 104 -5.07 -0.15 -0.44
C SER A 104 -4.24 -1.22 0.31
N GLY A 105 -4.80 -2.43 0.48
CA GLY A 105 -4.40 -3.46 1.41
C GLY A 105 -5.62 -4.14 2.02
N TRP A 106 -5.46 -4.74 3.20
CA TRP A 106 -6.56 -5.29 3.99
C TRP A 106 -6.89 -4.35 5.16
N LEU A 107 -8.17 -4.01 5.30
CA LEU A 107 -8.70 -3.34 6.49
C LEU A 107 -9.41 -4.39 7.35
N GLY A 108 -8.87 -4.66 8.54
CA GLY A 108 -9.44 -5.61 9.51
C GLY A 108 -10.02 -4.91 10.73
N TYR A 109 -11.21 -5.32 11.15
CA TYR A 109 -11.84 -4.86 12.39
C TYR A 109 -12.59 -6.00 13.09
N GLY A 110 -12.71 -5.91 14.42
CA GLY A 110 -13.43 -6.88 15.23
C GLY A 110 -13.80 -6.28 16.59
N ARG A 111 -14.83 -6.84 17.23
CA ARG A 111 -15.30 -6.43 18.55
C ARG A 111 -14.48 -7.14 19.63
N LYS A 112 -14.02 -6.39 20.62
CA LYS A 112 -13.43 -6.99 21.82
C LYS A 112 -14.55 -7.65 22.65
N PRO A 113 -14.38 -8.89 23.10
CA PRO A 113 -15.37 -9.52 23.97
C PRO A 113 -15.56 -8.67 25.23
N GLU A 114 -16.81 -8.51 25.66
CA GLU A 114 -17.10 -7.91 26.95
C GLU A 114 -16.44 -8.76 28.04
N LYS A 115 -15.78 -8.11 29.01
CA LYS A 115 -15.37 -8.83 30.22
C LYS A 115 -16.66 -9.36 30.84
N ARG A 116 -16.86 -10.69 30.86
CA ARG A 116 -17.81 -11.27 31.81
C ARG A 116 -17.40 -10.75 33.17
N ALA A 117 -18.25 -9.93 33.78
CA ALA A 117 -18.05 -9.48 35.14
C ALA A 117 -17.84 -10.75 35.98
N PHE A 118 -16.74 -10.77 36.74
CA PHE A 118 -16.50 -11.71 37.83
C PHE A 118 -17.61 -11.47 38.89
N LEU A 119 -18.84 -11.92 38.61
CA LEU A 119 -20.00 -11.80 39.50
C LEU A 119 -20.61 -13.17 39.75
N GLU A 120 -19.76 -14.16 40.03
CA GLU A 120 -20.11 -15.35 40.79
C GLU A 120 -18.98 -15.63 41.78
N ALA A 121 -18.99 -14.92 42.90
CA ALA A 121 -18.30 -15.27 44.13
C ALA A 121 -19.12 -14.74 45.31
#